data_AF-A0A3D3PDZ4-F1
#
_entry.id   AF-A0A3D3PDZ4-F1
#
_cell.length_a   1.000
_cell.length_b   1.000
_cell.length_c   1.000
_cell.angle_alpha   90.00
_cell.angle_beta   90.00
_cell.angle_gamma   90.00
#
_symmetry.space_group_name_H-M   'P 1'
#
loop_
_entity.id
_entity.type
_entity.pdbx_description
1 polymer ?
#
loop_
_entity_poly.entity_id
_entity_poly.type
_entity_poly.pdbx_seq_one_letter_code
_entity_poly.pdbx_strand_id
1 'polypeptide(L)'
;MEAPPFFYRVNICFQKSKNHLTGIEEAEEVIREFKDKNPIQARIAAFSFFISYIETLLEARNSKYKDIEDAYDKLKDIFRPATRSFFKNGALENGLPDFIGKKCQIELVVNDPIEVDEVGETYSVFELNNYEVIYTDLIDLLVCLQIELNYYNHFNLDKDKLETSEMVYCIEDDDIQSYSFLKVPLKWEGKEINPDNLTEINNLPVDEGLLKKIIREGESDWVEFKPSLVYNFNTNGASIGVKENIAKTLCAFANSKVICLLIIGVKDDGFIQGLEISDFKISTKQNPKDFFQLEFQEMLNQFFGNSLANRIEKSFREIDGKIIFIVKVLPSDEPVFMRKYINRVPEDKFYYREGSSSKEIRDTKEIVKFCLERFRKN
;
A
#
# COMPACT_ATOMS: atom_id res chain seq x y z
N MET A 1 -0.28 32.52 -32.89
CA MET A 1 -0.96 32.48 -31.56
C MET A 1 -0.06 31.64 -30.68
N GLU A 2 0.36 32.17 -29.55
CA GLU A 2 1.26 31.46 -28.63
C GLU A 2 0.59 30.19 -28.12
N ALA A 3 1.38 29.12 -27.99
CA ALA A 3 0.94 27.86 -27.43
C ALA A 3 0.63 28.05 -25.94
N PRO A 4 -0.33 27.29 -25.36
CA PRO A 4 -0.56 27.37 -23.93
C PRO A 4 0.69 26.87 -23.17
N PRO A 5 0.94 27.37 -21.94
CA PRO A 5 2.14 27.04 -21.16
C PRO A 5 2.22 25.55 -20.80
N PHE A 6 1.11 24.85 -20.82
CA PHE A 6 1.03 23.40 -20.73
C PHE A 6 -0.24 22.92 -21.42
N PHE A 7 -0.36 21.62 -21.61
CA PHE A 7 -1.55 20.98 -22.16
C PHE A 7 -1.77 19.61 -21.52
N TYR A 8 -2.89 18.96 -21.81
CA TYR A 8 -3.18 17.64 -21.23
C TYR A 8 -3.04 16.54 -22.26
N ARG A 9 -2.53 15.38 -21.85
CA ARG A 9 -2.42 14.20 -22.69
C ARG A 9 -3.05 13.01 -21.98
N VAL A 10 -3.92 12.31 -22.69
CA VAL A 10 -4.47 11.03 -22.25
C VAL A 10 -3.67 9.92 -22.91
N ASN A 11 -3.13 9.01 -22.11
CA ASN A 11 -2.42 7.82 -22.57
C ASN A 11 -3.09 6.55 -22.01
N ILE A 12 -3.56 5.66 -22.90
CA ILE A 12 -4.22 4.41 -22.55
C ILE A 12 -3.58 3.25 -23.32
N CYS A 13 -3.05 2.25 -22.61
CA CYS A 13 -2.35 1.10 -23.17
C CYS A 13 -3.05 -0.22 -22.81
N PHE A 14 -3.37 -1.05 -23.81
CA PHE A 14 -4.11 -2.30 -23.62
C PHE A 14 -3.47 -3.51 -24.31
N GLN A 15 -3.81 -4.71 -23.83
CA GLN A 15 -3.34 -5.99 -24.36
C GLN A 15 -4.25 -6.45 -25.50
N LYS A 16 -3.68 -6.67 -26.69
CA LYS A 16 -4.43 -6.97 -27.93
C LYS A 16 -4.62 -8.46 -28.17
N SER A 17 -3.56 -9.28 -28.03
CA SER A 17 -3.62 -10.75 -27.99
C SER A 17 -2.23 -11.37 -27.71
N LYS A 18 -2.19 -12.67 -27.43
CA LYS A 18 -0.96 -13.47 -27.34
C LYS A 18 -0.74 -14.17 -28.68
N ASN A 19 0.30 -13.81 -29.43
CA ASN A 19 0.60 -14.47 -30.70
C ASN A 19 1.16 -15.89 -30.42
N HIS A 20 0.33 -16.92 -30.61
CA HIS A 20 0.63 -18.30 -30.18
C HIS A 20 1.87 -18.92 -30.84
N LEU A 21 2.34 -18.36 -31.96
CA LEU A 21 3.50 -18.86 -32.70
C LEU A 21 4.82 -18.23 -32.25
N THR A 22 4.81 -16.99 -31.76
CA THR A 22 6.01 -16.24 -31.39
C THR A 22 6.13 -15.99 -29.89
N GLY A 23 5.05 -16.17 -29.13
CA GLY A 23 4.98 -15.86 -27.70
C GLY A 23 4.96 -14.36 -27.40
N ILE A 24 4.89 -13.49 -28.42
CA ILE A 24 4.92 -12.04 -28.28
C ILE A 24 3.52 -11.51 -27.92
N GLU A 25 3.45 -10.67 -26.89
CA GLU A 25 2.25 -9.93 -26.50
C GLU A 25 2.16 -8.62 -27.28
N GLU A 26 1.12 -8.46 -28.09
CA GLU A 26 0.85 -7.21 -28.80
C GLU A 26 0.10 -6.24 -27.88
N ALA A 27 0.57 -5.00 -27.81
CA ALA A 27 -0.10 -3.89 -27.14
C ALA A 27 -0.64 -2.89 -28.16
N GLU A 28 -1.70 -2.20 -27.80
CA GLU A 28 -2.19 -1.04 -28.52
C GLU A 28 -2.28 0.15 -27.56
N GLU A 29 -1.90 1.32 -28.06
CA GLU A 29 -1.77 2.55 -27.28
C GLU A 29 -2.63 3.63 -27.92
N VAL A 30 -3.43 4.30 -27.11
CA VAL A 30 -4.26 5.44 -27.49
C VAL A 30 -3.70 6.65 -26.78
N ILE A 31 -3.05 7.52 -27.56
CA ILE A 31 -2.54 8.81 -27.10
C ILE A 31 -3.41 9.90 -27.71
N ARG A 32 -3.93 10.79 -26.87
CA ARG A 32 -4.69 11.97 -27.31
C ARG A 32 -4.30 13.22 -26.54
N GLU A 33 -3.93 14.27 -27.27
CA GLU A 33 -3.58 15.57 -26.70
C GLU A 33 -4.76 16.53 -26.72
N PHE A 34 -4.89 17.30 -25.65
CA PHE A 34 -5.92 18.32 -25.42
C PHE A 34 -5.23 19.65 -25.19
N LYS A 35 -5.26 20.50 -26.21
CA LYS A 35 -4.65 21.83 -26.22
C LYS A 35 -5.76 22.86 -26.33
N ASP A 36 -5.81 23.78 -25.38
CA ASP A 36 -6.73 24.92 -25.39
C ASP A 36 -5.99 26.16 -24.86
N LYS A 37 -6.39 27.35 -25.32
CA LYS A 37 -5.87 28.61 -24.79
C LYS A 37 -6.30 28.85 -23.35
N ASN A 38 -7.38 28.22 -22.92
CA ASN A 38 -7.81 28.15 -21.53
C ASN A 38 -7.53 26.73 -21.00
N PRO A 39 -6.43 26.52 -20.27
CA PRO A 39 -6.00 25.19 -19.84
C PRO A 39 -7.06 24.41 -19.05
N ILE A 40 -7.96 25.08 -18.32
CA ILE A 40 -9.06 24.40 -17.61
C ILE A 40 -10.03 23.70 -18.57
N GLN A 41 -10.24 24.23 -19.77
CA GLN A 41 -11.08 23.61 -20.80
C GLN A 41 -10.38 22.40 -21.42
N ALA A 42 -9.06 22.49 -21.63
CA ALA A 42 -8.26 21.35 -22.05
C ALA A 42 -8.30 20.23 -21.00
N ARG A 43 -8.22 20.58 -19.71
CA ARG A 43 -8.35 19.65 -18.58
C ARG A 43 -9.70 18.95 -18.59
N ILE A 44 -10.80 19.70 -18.63
CA ILE A 44 -12.17 19.17 -18.67
C ILE A 44 -12.33 18.22 -19.86
N ALA A 45 -11.84 18.60 -21.04
CA ALA A 45 -11.92 17.79 -22.24
C ALA A 45 -11.13 16.47 -22.12
N ALA A 46 -9.94 16.51 -21.52
CA ALA A 46 -9.11 15.33 -21.28
C ALA A 46 -9.80 14.33 -20.34
N PHE A 47 -10.30 14.79 -19.20
CA PHE A 47 -11.08 13.96 -18.27
C PHE A 47 -12.37 13.42 -18.90
N SER A 48 -13.10 14.25 -19.66
CA SER A 48 -14.33 13.82 -20.35
C SER A 48 -14.04 12.70 -21.37
N PHE A 49 -12.95 12.84 -22.13
CA PHE A 49 -12.53 11.80 -23.07
C PHE A 49 -12.13 10.52 -22.34
N PHE A 50 -11.35 10.64 -21.27
CA PHE A 50 -10.93 9.49 -20.48
C PHE A 50 -12.13 8.72 -19.93
N ILE A 51 -13.08 9.40 -19.29
CA ILE A 51 -14.29 8.79 -18.72
C ILE A 51 -15.12 8.13 -19.84
N SER A 52 -15.38 8.83 -20.94
CA SER A 52 -16.12 8.28 -22.07
C SER A 52 -15.45 7.02 -22.67
N TYR A 53 -14.11 6.98 -22.66
CA TYR A 53 -13.36 5.82 -23.10
C TYR A 53 -13.57 4.62 -22.16
N ILE A 54 -13.49 4.82 -20.85
CA ILE A 54 -13.78 3.79 -19.83
C ILE A 54 -15.22 3.30 -19.93
N GLU A 55 -16.19 4.21 -20.07
CA GLU A 55 -17.61 3.87 -20.26
C GLU A 55 -17.81 3.00 -21.51
N THR A 56 -17.17 3.35 -22.63
CA THR A 56 -17.25 2.58 -23.88
C THR A 56 -16.72 1.15 -23.69
N LEU A 57 -15.61 0.97 -22.97
CA LEU A 57 -15.05 -0.35 -22.68
C LEU A 57 -15.97 -1.20 -21.79
N LEU A 58 -16.62 -0.57 -20.80
CA LEU A 58 -17.57 -1.24 -19.91
C LEU A 58 -18.87 -1.59 -20.61
N GLU A 59 -19.37 -0.71 -21.47
CA GLU A 59 -20.50 -0.99 -22.37
C GLU A 59 -20.21 -2.17 -23.29
N ALA A 60 -19.01 -2.24 -23.88
CA ALA A 60 -18.60 -3.39 -24.69
C ALA A 60 -18.59 -4.71 -23.90
N ARG A 61 -18.41 -4.66 -22.58
CA ARG A 61 -18.51 -5.81 -21.66
C ARG A 61 -19.93 -6.07 -21.14
N ASN A 62 -20.93 -5.30 -21.55
CA ASN A 62 -22.26 -5.27 -20.94
C ASN A 62 -22.20 -5.10 -19.41
N SER A 63 -21.21 -4.35 -18.93
CA SER A 63 -20.95 -4.15 -17.52
C SER A 63 -21.27 -2.73 -17.12
N LYS A 64 -22.06 -2.57 -16.06
CA LYS A 64 -22.22 -1.27 -15.39
C LYS A 64 -21.17 -1.14 -14.31
N TYR A 65 -20.81 0.08 -13.95
CA TYR A 65 -19.93 0.36 -12.82
C TYR A 65 -20.57 1.33 -11.83
N LYS A 66 -20.14 1.25 -10.57
CA LYS A 66 -20.60 2.13 -9.49
C LYS A 66 -19.71 3.36 -9.34
N ASP A 67 -18.41 3.15 -9.39
CA ASP A 67 -17.33 4.12 -9.20
C ASP A 67 -16.10 3.71 -10.03
N ILE A 68 -15.07 4.55 -10.02
CA ILE A 68 -13.91 4.37 -10.91
C ILE A 68 -13.07 3.16 -10.50
N GLU A 69 -13.09 2.79 -9.22
CA GLU A 69 -12.44 1.60 -8.68
C GLU A 69 -13.13 0.33 -9.19
N ASP A 70 -14.46 0.27 -9.16
CA ASP A 70 -15.26 -0.81 -9.75
C ASP A 70 -15.06 -0.87 -11.27
N ALA A 71 -14.97 0.28 -11.95
CA ALA A 71 -14.61 0.35 -13.36
C ALA A 71 -13.23 -0.24 -13.65
N TYR A 72 -12.22 0.11 -12.84
CA TYR A 72 -10.88 -0.46 -12.95
C TYR A 72 -10.89 -1.96 -12.73
N ASP A 73 -11.50 -2.45 -11.65
CA ASP A 73 -11.56 -3.87 -11.31
C ASP A 73 -12.20 -4.71 -12.42
N LYS A 74 -13.18 -4.12 -13.13
CA LYS A 74 -13.87 -4.73 -14.27
C LYS A 74 -13.09 -4.65 -15.57
N LEU A 75 -12.04 -3.85 -15.66
CA LEU A 75 -11.22 -3.67 -16.87
C LEU A 75 -9.74 -4.05 -16.67
N LYS A 76 -9.32 -4.40 -15.45
CA LYS A 76 -7.91 -4.65 -15.10
C LYS A 76 -7.25 -5.76 -15.92
N ASP A 77 -8.05 -6.68 -16.48
CA ASP A 77 -7.57 -7.77 -17.32
C ASP A 77 -7.29 -7.38 -18.78
N ILE A 78 -7.83 -6.24 -19.27
CA ILE A 78 -7.49 -5.71 -20.61
C ILE A 78 -6.38 -4.67 -20.58
N PHE A 79 -6.12 -4.06 -19.43
CA PHE A 79 -4.93 -3.25 -19.25
C PHE A 79 -3.72 -4.17 -19.17
N ARG A 80 -2.70 -3.90 -19.98
CA ARG A 80 -1.53 -4.78 -20.08
C ARG A 80 -0.75 -4.76 -18.75
N PRO A 81 -0.46 -5.89 -18.07
CA PRO A 81 0.49 -5.91 -16.96
C PRO A 81 1.90 -5.52 -17.46
N ALA A 82 2.70 -4.83 -16.64
CA ALA A 82 4.07 -4.40 -17.01
C ALA A 82 4.91 -5.56 -17.57
N THR A 83 5.19 -5.52 -18.89
CA THR A 83 6.29 -6.27 -19.49
C THR A 83 7.32 -5.26 -20.00
N ARG A 84 8.56 -5.39 -19.51
CA ARG A 84 9.70 -4.51 -19.78
C ARG A 84 9.98 -4.43 -21.28
N SER A 85 10.00 -3.21 -21.83
CA SER A 85 10.71 -2.88 -23.07
C SER A 85 10.79 -1.35 -23.20
N PHE A 86 11.98 -0.80 -23.45
CA PHE A 86 12.14 0.57 -23.95
C PHE A 86 12.96 0.56 -25.23
N PHE A 87 12.63 1.49 -26.13
CA PHE A 87 13.40 1.81 -27.32
C PHE A 87 14.24 3.06 -27.04
N LYS A 88 15.56 2.96 -27.24
CA LYS A 88 16.43 4.13 -27.32
C LYS A 88 17.22 4.05 -28.62
N ASN A 89 17.20 5.12 -29.41
CA ASN A 89 17.86 5.21 -30.72
C ASN A 89 17.48 4.07 -31.71
N GLY A 90 16.23 3.59 -31.68
CA GLY A 90 15.74 2.57 -32.62
C GLY A 90 16.24 1.15 -32.36
N ALA A 91 16.89 0.86 -31.22
CA ALA A 91 17.30 -0.50 -30.83
C ALA A 91 16.73 -0.90 -29.46
N LEU A 92 16.46 -2.20 -29.32
CA LEU A 92 15.92 -2.84 -28.12
C LEU A 92 17.10 -3.43 -27.31
N GLU A 93 17.35 -2.93 -26.09
CA GLU A 93 18.36 -3.51 -25.19
C GLU A 93 17.77 -3.79 -23.79
N ASN A 94 18.28 -4.84 -23.13
CA ASN A 94 17.84 -5.32 -21.82
C ASN A 94 18.45 -4.48 -20.68
N GLY A 95 17.70 -3.48 -20.19
CA GLY A 95 18.02 -2.66 -19.01
C GLY A 95 17.18 -2.99 -17.76
N LEU A 96 17.57 -2.39 -16.63
CA LEU A 96 16.89 -2.46 -15.32
C LEU A 96 15.41 -1.99 -15.39
N PRO A 97 14.53 -2.47 -14.49
CA PRO A 97 13.09 -2.17 -14.52
C PRO A 97 12.81 -0.69 -14.27
N ASP A 98 12.09 -0.02 -15.17
CA ASP A 98 11.29 1.13 -14.77
C ASP A 98 10.18 0.62 -13.85
N PHE A 99 10.14 1.16 -12.64
CA PHE A 99 9.04 0.93 -11.69
C PHE A 99 7.75 1.67 -12.09
N ILE A 100 7.75 2.42 -13.20
CA ILE A 100 6.72 3.39 -13.54
C ILE A 100 6.18 3.09 -14.94
N GLY A 101 5.44 2.00 -15.05
CA GLY A 101 4.63 1.70 -16.24
C GLY A 101 3.21 2.18 -16.03
N LYS A 102 3.00 3.50 -15.98
CA LYS A 102 1.67 4.12 -15.85
C LYS A 102 0.91 4.00 -17.16
N LYS A 103 -0.19 3.25 -17.20
CA LYS A 103 -0.75 2.68 -18.45
C LYS A 103 -2.15 3.13 -18.81
N CYS A 104 -2.77 3.91 -17.95
CA CYS A 104 -4.08 4.52 -18.21
C CYS A 104 -4.11 5.81 -17.40
N GLN A 105 -3.62 6.90 -17.98
CA GLN A 105 -3.39 8.15 -17.25
C GLN A 105 -3.76 9.40 -18.04
N ILE A 106 -3.96 10.47 -17.29
CA ILE A 106 -4.06 11.83 -17.77
C ILE A 106 -2.84 12.56 -17.24
N GLU A 107 -2.08 13.15 -18.14
CA GLU A 107 -0.84 13.87 -17.85
C GLU A 107 -1.03 15.36 -18.15
N LEU A 108 -0.44 16.22 -17.33
CA LEU A 108 -0.04 17.57 -17.71
C LEU A 108 1.28 17.46 -18.46
N VAL A 109 1.39 18.10 -19.63
CA VAL A 109 2.60 18.16 -20.44
C VAL A 109 3.10 19.61 -20.51
N VAL A 110 4.33 19.82 -20.06
CA VAL A 110 4.95 21.15 -19.95
C VAL A 110 5.36 21.67 -21.33
N ASN A 111 4.90 22.87 -21.68
CA ASN A 111 5.40 23.61 -22.85
C ASN A 111 6.27 24.80 -22.46
N ASP A 112 5.92 25.48 -21.38
CA ASP A 112 6.61 26.63 -20.80
C ASP A 112 6.93 26.31 -19.33
N PRO A 113 8.15 25.84 -19.04
CA PRO A 113 8.50 25.31 -17.73
C PRO A 113 8.50 26.36 -16.63
N ILE A 114 8.11 25.94 -15.42
CA ILE A 114 8.31 26.73 -14.19
C ILE A 114 9.41 26.08 -13.36
N GLU A 115 10.13 26.89 -12.57
CA GLU A 115 11.19 26.42 -11.67
C GLU A 115 12.30 25.60 -12.35
N VAL A 116 12.38 24.29 -12.07
CA VAL A 116 13.44 23.38 -12.56
C VAL A 116 12.94 22.42 -13.65
N ASP A 117 11.70 22.59 -14.10
CA ASP A 117 11.05 21.70 -15.06
C ASP A 117 11.67 21.84 -16.47
N GLU A 118 11.50 20.81 -17.31
CA GLU A 118 11.93 20.80 -18.70
C GLU A 118 10.76 20.82 -19.70
N VAL A 119 10.99 21.37 -20.90
CA VAL A 119 9.99 21.33 -21.98
C VAL A 119 9.72 19.88 -22.37
N GLY A 120 8.45 19.48 -22.32
CA GLY A 120 8.01 18.11 -22.59
C GLY A 120 7.97 17.20 -21.37
N GLU A 121 8.36 17.69 -20.18
CA GLU A 121 8.16 16.99 -18.91
C GLU A 121 6.68 16.77 -18.64
N THR A 122 6.36 15.70 -17.90
CA THR A 122 4.97 15.28 -17.69
C THR A 122 4.67 14.92 -16.25
N TYR A 123 3.51 15.37 -15.75
CA TYR A 123 3.00 15.06 -14.42
C TYR A 123 1.67 14.34 -14.52
N SER A 124 1.52 13.21 -13.83
CA SER A 124 0.30 12.41 -13.86
C SER A 124 -0.77 13.04 -12.96
N VAL A 125 -1.77 13.70 -13.55
CA VAL A 125 -2.87 14.36 -12.82
C VAL A 125 -4.06 13.40 -12.57
N PHE A 126 -4.05 12.24 -13.22
CA PHE A 126 -4.97 11.15 -12.94
C PHE A 126 -4.41 9.83 -13.46
N GLU A 127 -4.62 8.75 -12.72
CA GLU A 127 -4.18 7.41 -13.13
C GLU A 127 -5.18 6.35 -12.69
N LEU A 128 -5.45 5.40 -13.59
CA LEU A 128 -6.28 4.23 -13.33
C LEU A 128 -5.36 3.01 -13.15
N ASN A 129 -4.86 2.86 -11.92
CA ASN A 129 -4.00 1.76 -11.51
C ASN A 129 -4.66 0.90 -10.43
N ASN A 130 -4.07 -0.28 -10.20
CA ASN A 130 -4.38 -1.07 -9.02
C ASN A 130 -3.98 -0.24 -7.79
N TYR A 131 -4.95 0.26 -7.02
CA TYR A 131 -4.74 0.91 -5.72
C TYR A 131 -4.23 -0.10 -4.66
N GLU A 132 -3.34 -1.02 -5.05
CA GLU A 132 -2.72 -1.98 -4.15
C GLU A 132 -1.45 -1.44 -3.48
N VAL A 133 -1.06 -0.17 -3.74
CA VAL A 133 -0.02 0.56 -2.98
C VAL A 133 -0.57 1.91 -2.56
N ILE A 134 -1.37 1.90 -1.49
CA ILE A 134 -2.33 2.97 -1.15
C ILE A 134 -1.68 4.29 -0.69
N TYR A 135 -0.37 4.31 -0.40
CA TYR A 135 0.28 5.45 0.27
C TYR A 135 1.27 6.22 -0.60
N THR A 136 2.22 5.53 -1.25
CA THR A 136 3.15 6.17 -2.19
C THR A 136 2.41 6.73 -3.40
N ASP A 137 1.46 5.96 -3.94
CA ASP A 137 0.74 6.36 -5.17
C ASP A 137 -0.21 7.55 -4.94
N LEU A 138 -0.74 7.70 -3.72
CA LEU A 138 -1.60 8.83 -3.36
C LEU A 138 -0.79 10.11 -3.12
N ILE A 139 0.32 10.03 -2.40
CA ILE A 139 1.20 11.18 -2.18
C ILE A 139 1.79 11.63 -3.53
N ASP A 140 2.25 10.71 -4.37
CA ASP A 140 2.75 11.01 -5.72
C ASP A 140 1.69 11.71 -6.58
N LEU A 141 0.44 11.24 -6.54
CA LEU A 141 -0.67 11.88 -7.24
C LEU A 141 -0.95 13.28 -6.68
N LEU A 142 -0.95 13.46 -5.36
CA LEU A 142 -1.16 14.75 -4.71
C LEU A 142 -0.05 15.75 -5.03
N VAL A 143 1.20 15.29 -5.06
CA VAL A 143 2.35 16.09 -5.51
C VAL A 143 2.17 16.51 -6.97
N CYS A 144 1.81 15.59 -7.87
CA CYS A 144 1.54 15.93 -9.28
C CYS A 144 0.37 16.91 -9.44
N LEU A 145 -0.68 16.75 -8.65
CA LEU A 145 -1.84 17.64 -8.64
C LEU A 145 -1.53 19.02 -8.03
N GLN A 146 -0.61 19.09 -7.08
CA GLN A 146 -0.09 20.35 -6.55
C GLN A 146 0.81 21.06 -7.57
N ILE A 147 1.65 20.31 -8.29
CA ILE A 147 2.41 20.82 -9.43
C ILE A 147 1.45 21.39 -10.49
N GLU A 148 0.38 20.66 -10.83
CA GLU A 148 -0.68 21.17 -11.70
C GLU A 148 -1.21 22.52 -11.19
N LEU A 149 -1.61 22.61 -9.92
CA LEU A 149 -2.10 23.86 -9.36
C LEU A 149 -1.06 25.00 -9.40
N ASN A 150 0.22 24.69 -9.19
CA ASN A 150 1.32 25.66 -9.27
C ASN A 150 1.43 26.26 -10.67
N TYR A 151 1.25 25.47 -11.73
CA TYR A 151 1.17 25.98 -13.10
C TYR A 151 -0.01 26.95 -13.29
N TYR A 152 -1.20 26.62 -12.77
CA TYR A 152 -2.35 27.55 -12.84
C TYR A 152 -2.07 28.86 -12.09
N ASN A 153 -1.45 28.79 -10.92
CA ASN A 153 -1.12 29.96 -10.11
C ASN A 153 -0.03 30.82 -10.77
N HIS A 154 1.04 30.20 -11.29
CA HIS A 154 2.17 30.89 -11.93
C HIS A 154 1.71 31.72 -13.13
N PHE A 155 0.90 31.13 -14.00
CA PHE A 155 0.39 31.79 -15.21
C PHE A 155 -0.90 32.58 -14.97
N ASN A 156 -1.36 32.70 -13.72
CA ASN A 156 -2.58 33.40 -13.32
C ASN A 156 -3.81 32.96 -14.15
N LEU A 157 -3.98 31.64 -14.29
CA LEU A 157 -5.01 30.99 -15.09
C LEU A 157 -6.29 30.76 -14.27
N ASP A 158 -7.41 30.69 -14.97
CA ASP A 158 -8.70 30.34 -14.36
C ASP A 158 -8.74 28.87 -13.94
N LYS A 159 -9.30 28.61 -12.76
CA LYS A 159 -9.37 27.30 -12.10
C LYS A 159 -10.80 26.75 -12.01
N ASP A 160 -11.80 27.48 -12.53
CA ASP A 160 -13.24 27.13 -12.53
C ASP A 160 -13.78 26.64 -11.17
N LYS A 161 -13.26 27.22 -10.08
CA LYS A 161 -13.57 26.85 -8.69
C LYS A 161 -13.30 25.38 -8.34
N LEU A 162 -12.40 24.72 -9.07
CA LEU A 162 -12.00 23.35 -8.79
C LEU A 162 -10.97 23.25 -7.66
N GLU A 163 -10.39 24.36 -7.22
CA GLU A 163 -9.39 24.37 -6.14
C GLU A 163 -9.95 23.80 -4.84
N THR A 164 -9.22 22.87 -4.25
CA THR A 164 -9.54 22.19 -3.00
C THR A 164 -8.25 21.84 -2.25
N SER A 165 -8.36 21.33 -1.03
CA SER A 165 -7.21 20.96 -0.22
C SER A 165 -7.50 19.73 0.62
N GLU A 166 -6.52 18.84 0.75
CA GLU A 166 -6.59 17.66 1.60
C GLU A 166 -5.38 17.62 2.54
N MET A 167 -5.60 17.04 3.73
CA MET A 167 -4.55 16.80 4.72
C MET A 167 -4.14 15.34 4.65
N VAL A 168 -2.88 15.08 4.32
CA VAL A 168 -2.32 13.74 4.21
C VAL A 168 -1.14 13.60 5.13
N TYR A 169 -1.20 12.57 5.96
CA TYR A 169 -0.06 12.20 6.78
C TYR A 169 1.04 11.63 5.88
N CYS A 170 2.24 12.20 5.90
CA CYS A 170 3.38 11.74 5.11
C CYS A 170 4.23 10.80 5.95
N ILE A 171 4.41 9.55 5.49
CA ILE A 171 5.18 8.54 6.23
C ILE A 171 6.67 8.92 6.31
N GLU A 172 7.22 9.49 5.24
CA GLU A 172 8.64 9.86 5.18
C GLU A 172 9.00 10.98 6.16
N ASP A 173 8.11 11.96 6.32
CA ASP A 173 8.32 13.13 7.16
C ASP A 173 7.67 13.01 8.55
N ASP A 174 6.87 11.97 8.80
CA ASP A 174 6.15 11.73 10.05
C ASP A 174 5.28 12.92 10.50
N ASP A 175 4.68 13.63 9.53
CA ASP A 175 3.90 14.84 9.75
C ASP A 175 2.67 14.89 8.83
N ILE A 176 1.67 15.70 9.20
CA ILE A 176 0.49 15.95 8.37
C ILE A 176 0.80 17.11 7.42
N GLN A 177 0.85 16.79 6.13
CA GLN A 177 1.02 17.78 5.07
C GLN A 177 -0.32 18.18 4.46
N SER A 178 -0.45 19.46 4.13
CA SER A 178 -1.59 20.00 3.40
C SER A 178 -1.25 20.10 1.93
N TYR A 179 -2.03 19.45 1.08
CA TYR A 179 -1.92 19.56 -0.37
C TYR A 179 -3.11 20.35 -0.89
N SER A 180 -2.84 21.46 -1.58
CA SER A 180 -3.85 22.20 -2.34
C SER A 180 -3.75 21.80 -3.81
N PHE A 181 -4.88 21.50 -4.44
CA PHE A 181 -4.92 21.01 -5.82
C PHE A 181 -6.25 21.27 -6.52
N LEU A 182 -6.31 21.00 -7.83
CA LEU A 182 -7.56 21.03 -8.60
C LEU A 182 -8.32 19.72 -8.50
N LYS A 183 -9.57 19.78 -8.02
CA LYS A 183 -10.48 18.64 -7.89
C LYS A 183 -10.58 17.87 -9.20
N VAL A 184 -10.46 16.54 -9.11
CA VAL A 184 -10.69 15.63 -10.23
C VAL A 184 -12.19 15.28 -10.32
N PRO A 185 -12.80 15.19 -11.51
CA PRO A 185 -14.24 15.04 -11.73
C PRO A 185 -14.80 13.64 -11.39
N LEU A 186 -14.16 12.90 -10.49
CA LEU A 186 -14.65 11.63 -9.97
C LEU A 186 -15.43 11.91 -8.67
N LYS A 187 -16.47 11.13 -8.39
CA LYS A 187 -17.21 11.27 -7.14
C LYS A 187 -16.38 10.74 -5.97
N TRP A 188 -15.81 11.64 -5.18
CA TRP A 188 -15.22 11.36 -3.86
C TRP A 188 -16.29 11.40 -2.75
N GLU A 189 -17.57 11.54 -3.10
CA GLU A 189 -18.69 11.64 -2.16
C GLU A 189 -18.81 10.36 -1.31
N GLY A 190 -18.34 10.43 -0.06
CA GLY A 190 -18.40 9.33 0.90
C GLY A 190 -17.07 9.03 1.62
N LYS A 191 -15.96 9.63 1.20
CA LYS A 191 -14.71 9.61 1.97
C LYS A 191 -14.34 11.02 2.37
N GLU A 192 -14.87 11.48 3.50
CA GLU A 192 -14.06 12.35 4.35
C GLU A 192 -12.76 11.59 4.60
N ILE A 193 -11.60 12.23 4.43
CA ILE A 193 -10.36 11.77 5.06
C ILE A 193 -10.53 12.07 6.56
N ASN A 194 -11.41 11.30 7.19
CA ASN A 194 -11.48 11.18 8.61
C ASN A 194 -10.38 10.16 8.99
N PRO A 195 -9.46 10.47 9.91
CA PRO A 195 -8.47 9.52 10.41
C PRO A 195 -9.07 8.18 10.88
N ASP A 196 -10.39 8.17 11.15
CA ASP A 196 -11.16 6.98 11.49
C ASP A 196 -11.41 6.02 10.31
N ASN A 197 -11.19 6.41 9.04
CA ASN A 197 -11.38 5.56 7.85
C ASN A 197 -10.31 4.45 7.68
N LEU A 198 -9.36 4.32 8.63
CA LEU A 198 -8.64 3.06 8.84
C LEU A 198 -9.60 1.89 9.12
N THR A 199 -10.85 2.15 9.50
CA THR A 199 -11.88 1.12 9.71
C THR A 199 -12.48 0.50 8.46
N GLU A 200 -12.40 1.09 7.26
CA GLU A 200 -12.88 0.40 6.04
C GLU A 200 -11.81 -0.50 5.40
N ILE A 201 -10.52 -0.19 5.58
CA ILE A 201 -9.42 -1.14 5.33
C ILE A 201 -9.49 -2.32 6.32
N ASN A 202 -10.18 -2.17 7.46
CA ASN A 202 -10.41 -3.25 8.41
C ASN A 202 -11.32 -4.38 7.89
N ASN A 203 -12.00 -4.20 6.75
CA ASN A 203 -12.92 -5.19 6.20
C ASN A 203 -12.58 -5.69 4.79
N LEU A 204 -11.46 -5.28 4.19
CA LEU A 204 -11.01 -5.89 2.93
C LEU A 204 -10.66 -7.37 3.21
N PRO A 205 -11.32 -8.34 2.55
CA PRO A 205 -10.91 -9.72 2.67
C PRO A 205 -9.48 -9.83 2.15
N VAL A 206 -8.54 -10.08 3.05
CA VAL A 206 -7.18 -10.46 2.70
C VAL A 206 -7.27 -11.78 1.92
N ASP A 207 -7.37 -11.66 0.61
CA ASP A 207 -7.49 -12.80 -0.30
C ASP A 207 -6.11 -13.43 -0.56
N GLU A 208 -6.11 -14.62 -1.14
CA GLU A 208 -4.90 -15.39 -1.39
C GLU A 208 -3.92 -14.65 -2.33
N GLY A 209 -4.44 -13.86 -3.28
CA GLY A 209 -3.63 -13.12 -4.25
C GLY A 209 -2.83 -12.00 -3.59
N LEU A 210 -3.48 -11.20 -2.74
CA LEU A 210 -2.83 -10.14 -1.98
C LEU A 210 -1.75 -10.70 -1.03
N LEU A 211 -2.04 -11.80 -0.34
CA LEU A 211 -1.05 -12.43 0.55
C LEU A 211 0.17 -12.93 -0.20
N LYS A 212 -0.01 -13.57 -1.36
CA LYS A 212 1.11 -14.00 -2.21
C LYS A 212 1.96 -12.83 -2.67
N LYS A 213 1.34 -11.69 -2.99
CA LYS A 213 2.05 -10.47 -3.36
C LYS A 213 2.89 -9.92 -2.20
N ILE A 214 2.29 -9.77 -1.02
CA ILE A 214 2.98 -9.31 0.20
C ILE A 214 4.16 -10.24 0.53
N ILE A 215 3.94 -11.56 0.48
CA ILE A 215 4.99 -12.54 0.75
C ILE A 215 6.14 -12.44 -0.26
N ARG A 216 5.84 -12.16 -1.53
CA ARG A 216 6.84 -11.98 -2.59
C ARG A 216 7.64 -10.69 -2.45
N GLU A 217 7.01 -9.62 -1.95
CA GLU A 217 7.67 -8.33 -1.69
C GLU A 217 8.62 -8.38 -0.49
N GLY A 218 8.38 -9.32 0.44
CA GLY A 218 9.28 -9.61 1.54
C GLY A 218 8.93 -8.89 2.84
N GLU A 219 9.81 -9.01 3.83
CA GLU A 219 9.68 -8.26 5.08
C GLU A 219 9.92 -6.76 4.85
N SER A 220 9.19 -5.94 5.60
CA SER A 220 9.25 -4.48 5.52
C SER A 220 9.05 -3.87 6.90
N ASP A 221 8.98 -2.56 6.98
CA ASP A 221 8.77 -1.85 8.23
C ASP A 221 7.43 -2.20 8.89
N TRP A 222 6.45 -2.64 8.07
CA TRP A 222 5.10 -3.01 8.47
C TRP A 222 4.75 -4.48 8.21
N VAL A 223 5.63 -5.29 7.62
CA VAL A 223 5.45 -6.74 7.41
C VAL A 223 6.55 -7.53 8.08
N GLU A 224 6.19 -8.54 8.87
CA GLU A 224 7.14 -9.48 9.46
C GLU A 224 6.73 -10.93 9.17
N PHE A 225 7.68 -11.78 8.81
CA PHE A 225 7.48 -13.21 8.66
C PHE A 225 8.01 -13.96 9.89
N LYS A 226 7.27 -14.99 10.28
CA LYS A 226 7.72 -15.93 11.30
C LYS A 226 7.42 -17.36 10.85
N PRO A 227 8.36 -18.29 10.96
CA PRO A 227 8.13 -19.65 10.49
C PRO A 227 7.13 -20.41 11.37
N SER A 228 7.01 -20.06 12.65
CA SER A 228 6.18 -20.75 13.63
C SER A 228 5.84 -19.85 14.83
N LEU A 229 4.84 -20.26 15.61
CA LEU A 229 4.41 -19.58 16.84
C LEU A 229 5.14 -20.07 18.10
N VAL A 230 5.29 -21.37 18.24
CA VAL A 230 5.82 -22.04 19.43
C VAL A 230 6.83 -23.13 19.07
N TYR A 231 6.75 -23.69 17.86
CA TYR A 231 7.66 -24.74 17.40
C TYR A 231 9.07 -24.20 17.14
N ASN A 232 10.08 -24.78 17.79
CA ASN A 232 11.48 -24.49 17.54
C ASN A 232 12.11 -25.58 16.67
N PHE A 233 12.56 -25.21 15.47
CA PHE A 233 13.15 -26.13 14.50
C PHE A 233 14.48 -26.75 14.95
N ASN A 234 15.23 -26.08 15.82
CA ASN A 234 16.52 -26.59 16.31
C ASN A 234 16.31 -27.69 17.37
N THR A 235 15.29 -27.54 18.22
CA THR A 235 15.00 -28.51 19.30
C THR A 235 13.88 -29.49 18.94
N ASN A 236 13.22 -29.30 17.81
CA ASN A 236 12.04 -30.06 17.37
C ASN A 236 10.91 -30.11 18.39
N GLY A 237 10.74 -29.04 19.19
CA GLY A 237 9.74 -28.99 20.27
C GLY A 237 9.26 -27.58 20.57
N ALA A 238 8.32 -27.47 21.50
CA ALA A 238 7.80 -26.19 21.97
C ALA A 238 8.90 -25.38 22.68
N SER A 239 8.97 -24.08 22.39
CA SER A 239 9.92 -23.17 23.04
C SER A 239 9.28 -21.82 23.34
N ILE A 240 9.39 -21.40 24.60
CA ILE A 240 8.94 -20.07 25.03
C ILE A 240 9.73 -18.95 24.31
N GLY A 241 10.98 -19.20 23.92
CA GLY A 241 11.79 -18.22 23.19
C GLY A 241 11.21 -17.86 21.81
N VAL A 242 10.52 -18.80 21.15
CA VAL A 242 9.83 -18.50 19.87
C VAL A 242 8.65 -17.57 20.12
N LYS A 243 7.86 -17.84 21.17
CA LYS A 243 6.77 -16.97 21.60
C LYS A 243 7.28 -15.58 22.02
N GLU A 244 8.42 -15.49 22.72
CA GLU A 244 9.03 -14.22 23.09
C GLU A 244 9.40 -13.37 21.87
N ASN A 245 9.93 -13.99 20.81
CA ASN A 245 10.25 -13.26 19.58
C ASN A 245 9.00 -12.70 18.90
N ILE A 246 7.90 -13.47 18.87
CA ILE A 246 6.62 -12.99 18.33
C ILE A 246 6.05 -11.88 19.19
N ALA A 247 6.06 -12.04 20.52
CA ALA A 247 5.61 -10.99 21.43
C ALA A 247 6.43 -9.71 21.21
N LYS A 248 7.75 -9.79 21.09
CA LYS A 248 8.58 -8.64 20.75
C LYS A 248 8.10 -7.93 19.47
N THR A 249 7.81 -8.67 18.41
CA THR A 249 7.24 -8.12 17.17
C THR A 249 5.89 -7.45 17.41
N LEU A 250 4.96 -8.11 18.11
CA LEU A 250 3.64 -7.55 18.41
C LEU A 250 3.72 -6.27 19.25
N CYS A 251 4.64 -6.21 20.21
CA CYS A 251 4.89 -5.01 21.01
C CYS A 251 5.38 -3.85 20.13
N ALA A 252 6.35 -4.12 19.25
CA ALA A 252 6.88 -3.12 18.33
C ALA A 252 5.81 -2.62 17.35
N PHE A 253 4.98 -3.53 16.83
CA PHE A 253 3.87 -3.23 15.93
C PHE A 253 2.80 -2.36 16.61
N ALA A 254 2.41 -2.69 17.84
CA ALA A 254 1.42 -1.88 18.55
C ALA A 254 1.93 -0.47 18.87
N ASN A 255 3.25 -0.29 19.06
CA ASN A 255 3.88 1.02 19.23
C ASN A 255 4.13 1.76 17.89
N SER A 256 3.93 1.11 16.74
CA SER A 256 4.03 1.73 15.42
C SER A 256 2.89 2.72 15.17
N LYS A 257 3.11 3.71 14.28
CA LYS A 257 2.08 4.67 13.84
C LYS A 257 1.13 4.09 12.80
N VAL A 258 1.54 3.01 12.13
CA VAL A 258 0.78 2.35 11.06
C VAL A 258 0.35 0.95 11.47
N ILE A 259 -0.65 0.42 10.77
CA ILE A 259 -1.05 -0.99 10.90
C ILE A 259 0.08 -1.88 10.40
N CYS A 260 0.40 -2.93 11.13
CA CYS A 260 1.43 -3.90 10.75
C CYS A 260 0.84 -5.32 10.62
N LEU A 261 1.50 -6.13 9.79
CA LEU A 261 1.10 -7.49 9.47
C LEU A 261 2.20 -8.48 9.89
N LEU A 262 1.84 -9.42 10.77
CA LEU A 262 2.67 -10.57 11.10
C LEU A 262 2.10 -11.81 10.38
N ILE A 263 2.93 -12.47 9.58
CA ILE A 263 2.58 -13.68 8.84
C ILE A 263 3.34 -14.87 9.43
N ILE A 264 2.61 -15.80 10.04
CA ILE A 264 3.17 -16.99 10.68
C ILE A 264 2.96 -18.22 9.78
N GLY A 265 4.01 -19.03 9.60
CA GLY A 265 4.05 -20.14 8.65
C GLY A 265 4.82 -19.82 7.37
N VAL A 266 5.54 -18.69 7.35
CA VAL A 266 6.39 -18.23 6.25
C VAL A 266 7.80 -18.00 6.81
N LYS A 267 8.82 -18.42 6.07
CA LYS A 267 10.22 -18.20 6.43
C LYS A 267 10.66 -16.79 6.04
N ASP A 268 11.78 -16.35 6.60
CA ASP A 268 12.39 -15.04 6.34
C ASP A 268 12.74 -14.82 4.84
N ASP A 269 12.91 -15.90 4.07
CA ASP A 269 13.13 -15.87 2.61
C ASP A 269 11.83 -15.80 1.78
N GLY A 270 10.68 -15.66 2.43
CA GLY A 270 9.35 -15.66 1.79
C GLY A 270 8.83 -17.06 1.44
N PHE A 271 9.55 -18.14 1.78
CA PHE A 271 9.06 -19.49 1.51
C PHE A 271 7.87 -19.84 2.42
N ILE A 272 6.71 -20.06 1.80
CA ILE A 272 5.48 -20.50 2.47
C ILE A 272 5.65 -21.96 2.86
N GLN A 273 5.93 -22.22 4.13
CA GLN A 273 6.11 -23.58 4.64
C GLN A 273 4.85 -24.18 5.25
N GLY A 274 3.93 -23.33 5.73
CA GLY A 274 2.74 -23.74 6.45
C GLY A 274 3.00 -24.10 7.91
N LEU A 275 1.92 -24.26 8.67
CA LEU A 275 1.95 -24.63 10.09
C LEU A 275 1.97 -26.15 10.31
N GLU A 276 1.68 -26.93 9.26
CA GLU A 276 1.57 -28.39 9.29
C GLU A 276 2.88 -29.06 9.72
N ILE A 277 4.02 -28.53 9.26
CA ILE A 277 5.34 -29.07 9.57
C ILE A 277 5.94 -28.53 10.87
N SER A 278 5.27 -27.59 11.53
CA SER A 278 5.78 -26.83 12.68
C SER A 278 4.83 -26.93 13.89
N ASP A 279 3.99 -25.91 14.12
CA ASP A 279 3.14 -25.82 15.30
C ASP A 279 2.08 -26.92 15.34
N PHE A 280 1.52 -27.31 14.20
CA PHE A 280 0.52 -28.38 14.16
C PHE A 280 1.13 -29.75 14.45
N LYS A 281 2.42 -29.94 14.16
CA LYS A 281 3.15 -31.19 14.43
C LYS A 281 3.25 -31.50 15.93
N ILE A 282 3.27 -30.47 16.76
CA ILE A 282 3.35 -30.61 18.23
C ILE A 282 2.00 -30.42 18.92
N SER A 283 0.91 -30.31 18.16
CA SER A 283 -0.44 -30.18 18.70
C SER A 283 -0.80 -31.35 19.59
N THR A 284 -1.29 -31.05 20.78
CA THR A 284 -1.86 -32.02 21.73
C THR A 284 -3.39 -32.16 21.57
N LYS A 285 -3.99 -31.40 20.65
CA LYS A 285 -5.43 -31.37 20.39
C LYS A 285 -5.79 -32.13 19.13
N GLN A 286 -7.02 -32.64 19.07
CA GLN A 286 -7.58 -33.30 17.89
C GLN A 286 -7.65 -32.35 16.68
N ASN A 287 -7.96 -31.08 16.90
CA ASN A 287 -7.87 -30.02 15.90
C ASN A 287 -6.62 -29.15 16.17
N PRO A 288 -5.59 -29.21 15.31
CA PRO A 288 -4.36 -28.42 15.49
C PRO A 288 -4.57 -26.90 15.45
N LYS A 289 -5.62 -26.41 14.78
CA LYS A 289 -5.95 -24.96 14.77
C LYS A 289 -6.36 -24.46 16.15
N ASP A 290 -7.09 -25.27 16.92
CA ASP A 290 -7.53 -24.92 18.28
C ASP A 290 -6.34 -24.85 19.23
N PHE A 291 -5.40 -25.81 19.12
CA PHE A 291 -4.13 -25.77 19.84
C PHE A 291 -3.38 -24.47 19.55
N PHE A 292 -3.19 -24.13 18.27
CA PHE A 292 -2.48 -22.93 17.87
C PHE A 292 -3.13 -21.64 18.41
N GLN A 293 -4.46 -21.52 18.33
CA GLN A 293 -5.17 -20.35 18.84
C GLN A 293 -5.04 -20.20 20.36
N LEU A 294 -5.08 -21.31 21.10
CA LEU A 294 -4.85 -21.32 22.55
C LEU A 294 -3.43 -20.86 22.87
N GLU A 295 -2.42 -21.42 22.21
CA GLU A 295 -1.02 -21.06 22.41
C GLU A 295 -0.78 -19.56 22.11
N PHE A 296 -1.44 -19.02 21.07
CA PHE A 296 -1.38 -17.61 20.72
C PHE A 296 -2.04 -16.73 21.79
N GLN A 297 -3.22 -17.14 22.28
CA GLN A 297 -3.93 -16.41 23.33
C GLN A 297 -3.16 -16.42 24.66
N GLU A 298 -2.57 -17.56 25.03
CA GLU A 298 -1.71 -17.67 26.22
C GLU A 298 -0.48 -16.78 26.11
N MET A 299 0.15 -16.73 24.94
CA MET A 299 1.26 -15.84 24.64
C MET A 299 0.85 -14.37 24.83
N LEU A 300 -0.29 -13.95 24.27
CA LEU A 300 -0.82 -12.60 24.50
C LEU A 300 -1.03 -12.29 25.99
N ASN A 301 -1.71 -13.20 26.71
CA ASN A 301 -1.99 -13.02 28.13
C ASN A 301 -0.72 -12.96 28.97
N GLN A 302 0.27 -13.79 28.65
CA GLN A 302 1.54 -13.87 29.38
C GLN A 302 2.38 -12.59 29.23
N PHE A 303 2.50 -12.07 27.99
CA PHE A 303 3.39 -10.97 27.68
C PHE A 303 2.72 -9.59 27.74
N PHE A 304 1.41 -9.51 27.58
CA PHE A 304 0.69 -8.23 27.50
C PHE A 304 -0.51 -8.11 28.45
N GLY A 305 -0.94 -9.22 29.07
CA GLY A 305 -2.22 -9.25 29.75
C GLY A 305 -3.34 -8.87 28.78
N ASN A 306 -4.07 -7.79 29.09
CA ASN A 306 -5.20 -7.32 28.28
C ASN A 306 -4.84 -6.20 27.29
N SER A 307 -3.60 -5.68 27.29
CA SER A 307 -3.24 -4.45 26.58
C SER A 307 -3.35 -4.53 25.05
N LEU A 308 -3.25 -5.74 24.47
CA LEU A 308 -3.33 -5.95 23.01
C LEU A 308 -4.63 -6.61 22.54
N ALA A 309 -5.54 -7.00 23.44
CA ALA A 309 -6.69 -7.82 23.08
C ALA A 309 -7.60 -7.17 22.02
N ASN A 310 -7.77 -5.85 22.07
CA ASN A 310 -8.63 -5.08 21.16
C ASN A 310 -7.86 -4.47 19.98
N ARG A 311 -6.57 -4.77 19.81
CA ARG A 311 -5.71 -4.21 18.76
C ARG A 311 -5.22 -5.27 17.78
N ILE A 312 -5.69 -6.50 17.91
CA ILE A 312 -5.24 -7.63 17.10
C ILE A 312 -6.43 -8.26 16.38
N GLU A 313 -6.36 -8.28 15.06
CA GLU A 313 -7.21 -9.09 14.20
C GLU A 313 -6.41 -10.30 13.72
N LYS A 314 -6.94 -11.51 13.87
CA LYS A 314 -6.20 -12.75 13.61
C LYS A 314 -7.03 -13.75 12.81
N SER A 315 -6.44 -14.38 11.80
CA SER A 315 -7.14 -15.36 10.95
C SER A 315 -6.21 -16.44 10.41
N PHE A 316 -6.74 -17.65 10.20
CA PHE A 316 -6.06 -18.66 9.39
C PHE A 316 -6.35 -18.41 7.91
N ARG A 317 -5.33 -18.57 7.07
CA ARG A 317 -5.43 -18.49 5.61
C ARG A 317 -4.78 -19.71 4.98
N GLU A 318 -5.31 -20.13 3.85
CA GLU A 318 -4.73 -21.22 3.06
C GLU A 318 -4.12 -20.61 1.80
N ILE A 319 -2.86 -20.94 1.54
CA ILE A 319 -2.12 -20.50 0.35
C ILE A 319 -1.41 -21.71 -0.23
N ASP A 320 -1.67 -22.02 -1.50
CA ASP A 320 -1.09 -23.18 -2.18
C ASP A 320 -1.25 -24.50 -1.39
N GLY A 321 -2.40 -24.68 -0.73
CA GLY A 321 -2.72 -25.86 0.08
C GLY A 321 -2.02 -25.93 1.44
N LYS A 322 -1.35 -24.84 1.87
CA LYS A 322 -0.68 -24.73 3.17
C LYS A 322 -1.39 -23.72 4.05
N ILE A 323 -1.58 -24.06 5.31
CA ILE A 323 -2.23 -23.18 6.28
C ILE A 323 -1.20 -22.27 6.92
N ILE A 324 -1.45 -20.97 6.87
CA ILE A 324 -0.70 -19.92 7.56
C ILE A 324 -1.61 -19.15 8.52
N PHE A 325 -1.02 -18.36 9.41
CA PHE A 325 -1.74 -17.53 10.35
C PHE A 325 -1.35 -16.07 10.20
N ILE A 326 -2.36 -15.23 9.96
CA ILE A 326 -2.20 -13.80 9.75
C ILE A 326 -2.62 -13.07 11.01
N VAL A 327 -1.78 -12.15 11.47
CA VAL A 327 -2.04 -11.27 12.60
C VAL A 327 -1.87 -9.83 12.14
N LYS A 328 -2.97 -9.12 12.03
CA LYS A 328 -2.98 -7.69 11.78
C LYS A 328 -3.01 -6.96 13.12
N VAL A 329 -2.06 -6.06 13.33
CA VAL A 329 -1.89 -5.30 14.56
C VAL A 329 -2.20 -3.84 14.28
N LEU A 330 -3.20 -3.31 14.96
CA LEU A 330 -3.59 -1.91 14.90
C LEU A 330 -2.67 -1.08 15.81
N PRO A 331 -2.34 0.17 15.43
CA PRO A 331 -1.67 1.12 16.31
C PRO A 331 -2.39 1.23 17.66
N SER A 332 -1.62 1.23 18.74
CA SER A 332 -2.13 1.53 20.07
C SER A 332 -2.27 3.05 20.27
N ASP A 333 -3.26 3.45 21.06
CA ASP A 333 -3.44 4.83 21.51
C ASP A 333 -2.53 5.17 22.69
N GLU A 334 -1.99 4.14 23.36
CA GLU A 334 -1.13 4.25 24.53
C GLU A 334 0.13 3.37 24.37
N PRO A 335 1.26 3.74 25.00
CA PRO A 335 2.48 2.94 24.95
C PRO A 335 2.27 1.51 25.43
N VAL A 336 2.64 0.54 24.60
CA VAL A 336 2.57 -0.89 24.92
C VAL A 336 3.93 -1.39 25.37
N PHE A 337 3.94 -2.10 26.50
CA PHE A 337 5.12 -2.77 27.02
C PHE A 337 4.92 -4.29 26.98
N MET A 338 5.98 -5.01 26.66
CA MET A 338 6.05 -6.46 26.76
C MET A 338 6.60 -6.83 28.14
N ARG A 339 5.85 -7.60 28.91
CA ARG A 339 6.29 -8.12 30.20
C ARG A 339 7.16 -9.35 30.03
N LYS A 340 8.38 -9.33 30.55
CA LYS A 340 9.28 -10.49 30.61
C LYS A 340 9.64 -10.81 32.05
N TYR A 341 9.79 -12.09 32.38
CA TYR A 341 10.26 -12.51 33.71
C TYR A 341 11.74 -12.84 33.64
N ILE A 342 12.57 -12.03 34.28
CA ILE A 342 14.00 -12.28 34.43
C ILE A 342 14.25 -12.68 35.89
N ASN A 343 14.76 -13.90 36.12
CA ASN A 343 14.96 -14.44 37.47
C ASN A 343 13.70 -14.38 38.37
N ARG A 344 12.52 -14.64 37.79
CA ARG A 344 11.18 -14.55 38.44
C ARG A 344 10.74 -13.13 38.83
N VAL A 345 11.48 -12.11 38.43
CA VAL A 345 11.09 -10.70 38.58
C VAL A 345 10.45 -10.23 37.27
N PRO A 346 9.24 -9.64 37.28
CA PRO A 346 8.66 -9.04 36.09
C PRO A 346 9.42 -7.77 35.72
N GLU A 347 9.82 -7.67 34.47
CA GLU A 347 10.38 -6.48 33.83
C GLU A 347 9.54 -6.12 32.62
N ASP A 348 9.10 -4.87 32.53
CA ASP A 348 8.41 -4.36 31.36
C ASP A 348 9.44 -3.82 30.36
N LYS A 349 9.36 -4.30 29.12
CA LYS A 349 10.28 -3.99 28.03
C LYS A 349 9.55 -3.20 26.96
N PHE A 350 10.17 -2.14 26.47
CA PHE A 350 9.63 -1.29 25.43
C PHE A 350 10.30 -1.60 24.09
N TYR A 351 9.49 -1.89 23.08
CA TYR A 351 9.96 -2.20 21.73
C TYR A 351 9.28 -1.30 20.70
N TYR A 352 10.01 -0.92 19.66
CA TYR A 352 9.51 -0.14 18.52
C TYR A 352 10.08 -0.69 17.20
N ARG A 353 9.49 -0.28 16.07
CA ARG A 353 10.02 -0.60 14.74
C ARG A 353 11.07 0.40 14.31
N GLU A 354 12.21 -0.10 13.87
CA GLU A 354 13.21 0.66 13.13
C GLU A 354 13.56 -0.13 11.88
N GLY A 355 13.09 0.35 10.73
CA GLY A 355 13.07 -0.44 9.51
C GLY A 355 12.29 -1.74 9.70
N SER A 356 12.79 -2.84 9.12
CA SER A 356 12.26 -4.18 9.29
C SER A 356 12.58 -4.84 10.64
N SER A 357 13.14 -4.10 11.62
CA SER A 357 13.60 -4.66 12.89
C SER A 357 12.82 -4.17 14.10
N SER A 358 12.59 -5.05 15.07
CA SER A 358 12.08 -4.68 16.40
C SER A 358 13.23 -4.35 17.35
N LYS A 359 13.38 -3.08 17.74
CA LYS A 359 14.43 -2.60 18.65
C LYS A 359 13.90 -2.34 20.05
N GLU A 360 14.76 -2.58 21.05
CA GLU A 360 14.47 -2.30 22.47
C GLU A 360 14.97 -0.90 22.82
N ILE A 361 14.12 -0.09 23.45
CA ILE A 361 14.56 1.12 24.14
C ILE A 361 14.63 0.80 25.63
N ARG A 362 15.81 0.96 26.23
CA ARG A 362 16.05 0.69 27.65
C ARG A 362 16.06 1.95 28.50
N ASP A 363 16.54 3.05 27.94
CA ASP A 363 16.64 4.30 28.67
C ASP A 363 15.25 4.92 28.84
N THR A 364 14.88 5.23 30.09
CA THR A 364 13.56 5.75 30.41
C THR A 364 13.31 7.12 29.77
N LYS A 365 14.33 7.97 29.59
CA LYS A 365 14.16 9.29 28.95
C LYS A 365 13.89 9.15 27.46
N GLU A 366 14.57 8.21 26.80
CA GLU A 366 14.30 7.89 25.39
C GLU A 366 12.90 7.33 25.19
N ILE A 367 12.43 6.44 26.08
CA ILE A 367 11.04 5.96 26.04
C ILE A 367 10.06 7.12 26.19
N VAL A 368 10.27 8.00 27.16
CA VAL A 368 9.40 9.18 27.37
C VAL A 368 9.38 10.08 26.13
N LYS A 369 10.54 10.34 25.53
CA LYS A 369 10.64 11.14 24.30
C LYS A 369 9.86 10.48 23.16
N PHE A 370 10.11 9.19 22.90
CA PHE A 370 9.37 8.43 21.89
C PHE A 370 7.86 8.52 22.14
N CYS A 371 7.42 8.35 23.39
CA CYS A 371 6.01 8.39 23.72
C CYS A 371 5.37 9.76 23.49
N LEU A 372 6.09 10.85 23.75
CA LEU A 372 5.64 12.22 23.49
C LEU A 372 5.55 12.54 21.98
N GLU A 373 6.37 11.91 21.15
CA GLU A 373 6.34 12.07 19.69
C GLU A 373 5.29 11.14 19.05
N ARG A 374 5.05 9.97 19.63
CA ARG A 374 4.16 8.92 19.08
C ARG A 374 2.72 9.01 19.55
N PHE A 375 2.47 9.26 20.84
CA PHE A 375 1.15 9.09 21.46
C PHE A 375 0.51 10.40 21.94
N ARG A 376 1.13 11.54 21.66
CA ARG A 376 0.58 12.84 22.06
C ARG A 376 -0.66 13.15 21.22
N LYS A 377 -1.83 13.15 21.88
CA LYS A 377 -3.06 13.70 21.31
C LYS A 377 -2.94 15.22 21.28
N ASN A 378 -3.14 15.83 20.11
CA ASN A 378 -3.38 17.27 20.00
C ASN A 378 -4.78 17.61 20.50
#